data_AF-A0A359HKH0-F1
#
_entry.id   AF-A0A359HKH0-F1
#
_cell.length_a   1.000
_cell.length_b   1.000
_cell.length_c   1.000
_cell.angle_alpha   90.00
_cell.angle_beta   90.00
_cell.angle_gamma   90.00
#
_symmetry.space_group_name_H-M   'P 1'
#
loop_
_entity.id
_entity.type
_entity.pdbx_description
1 polymer ?
#
loop_
_entity_poly.entity_id
_entity_poly.type
_entity_poly.pdbx_seq_one_letter_code
_entity_poly.pdbx_strand_id
1 'polypeptide(L)' 'MNFDETMQALETMGTAQNRKIYARHGVGENMFGVSVANLKTLKKQIKKDHTLALQLWSSGNHDARYLATMIA' A
#
# COMPACT_ATOMS: atom_id res chain seq x y z
N MET A 1 8.82 1.97 -11.01
CA MET A 1 9.05 1.64 -9.60
C MET A 1 9.09 0.14 -9.49
N ASN A 2 10.04 -0.42 -8.75
CA ASN A 2 10.08 -1.84 -8.41
C ASN A 2 9.41 -2.11 -7.05
N PHE A 3 9.39 -3.38 -6.62
CA PHE A 3 8.78 -3.79 -5.36
C PHE A 3 9.38 -3.07 -4.14
N ASP A 4 10.71 -3.03 -4.01
CA ASP A 4 11.39 -2.45 -2.85
C ASP A 4 11.14 -0.94 -2.76
N GLU A 5 11.26 -0.23 -3.89
CA GLU A 5 10.96 1.20 -3.99
C GLU A 5 9.50 1.50 -3.60
N THR A 6 8.57 0.63 -4.01
CA THR A 6 7.14 0.79 -3.70
C THR A 6 6.87 0.55 -2.22
N MET A 7 7.45 -0.48 -1.63
CA MET A 7 7.31 -0.78 -0.20
C MET A 7 7.88 0.34 0.67
N GLN A 8 9.07 0.86 0.32
CA GLN A 8 9.69 1.99 1.03
C GLN A 8 8.85 3.27 0.92
N ALA A 9 8.26 3.54 -0.25
CA ALA A 9 7.38 4.68 -0.43
C ALA A 9 6.11 4.54 0.40
N LEU A 10 5.48 3.35 0.43
CA LEU A 10 4.32 3.07 1.27
C LEU A 10 4.64 3.27 2.76
N GLU A 11 5.77 2.75 3.24
CA GLU A 11 6.19 2.90 4.63
C GLU A 11 6.37 4.38 5.01
N THR A 12 7.04 5.14 4.15
CA THR A 12 7.29 6.58 4.35
C THR A 12 6.00 7.40 4.34
N MET A 13 5.02 7.01 3.53
CA MET A 13 3.72 7.69 3.43
C MET A 13 2.71 7.28 4.53
N GLY A 14 3.04 6.24 5.31
CA GLY A 14 2.21 5.73 6.39
C GLY A 14 2.26 6.59 7.65
N THR A 15 1.18 6.63 8.42
CA THR A 15 1.14 7.37 9.69
C THR A 15 0.59 6.54 10.84
N ALA A 16 1.10 6.78 12.05
CA ALA A 16 0.61 6.11 13.26
C ALA A 16 -0.87 6.40 13.55
N GLN A 17 -1.34 7.61 13.22
CA GLN A 17 -2.74 7.98 13.34
C GLN A 17 -3.63 7.12 12.44
N ASN A 18 -3.26 6.95 11.16
CA ASN A 18 -4.02 6.12 10.24
C ASN A 18 -4.00 4.66 10.67
N ARG A 19 -2.85 4.11 11.09
CA ARG A 19 -2.78 2.74 11.62
C ARG A 19 -3.76 2.55 12.78
N LYS A 20 -3.83 3.50 13.72
CA LYS A 20 -4.78 3.46 14.84
C LYS A 20 -6.24 3.46 14.38
N ILE A 21 -6.57 4.26 13.37
CA ILE A 21 -7.93 4.32 12.82
C ILE A 21 -8.27 3.01 12.09
N TYR A 22 -7.39 2.54 11.20
CA TYR A 22 -7.61 1.32 10.42
C TYR A 22 -7.67 0.07 11.30
N ALA A 23 -6.87 0.01 12.36
CA ALA A 23 -6.96 -1.07 13.35
C ALA A 23 -8.33 -1.11 14.04
N ARG A 24 -8.93 0.04 14.36
CA ARG A 24 -10.31 0.12 14.90
C ARG A 24 -11.36 -0.36 13.90
N HIS A 25 -11.06 -0.28 12.59
CA HIS A 25 -11.92 -0.79 11.53
C HIS A 25 -11.68 -2.28 11.22
N GLY A 26 -10.79 -2.96 11.97
CA GLY A 26 -10.53 -4.38 11.81
C GLY A 26 -9.40 -4.72 10.83
N VAL A 27 -8.61 -3.74 10.37
CA VAL A 27 -7.39 -4.03 9.60
C VAL A 27 -6.34 -4.64 10.52
N GLY A 28 -5.74 -5.77 10.11
CA GLY A 28 -4.69 -6.45 10.86
C GLY A 28 -3.40 -5.63 10.99
N GLU A 29 -2.52 -6.05 11.90
CA GLU A 29 -1.35 -5.25 12.32
C GLU A 29 -0.31 -4.98 11.22
N ASN A 30 -0.25 -5.80 10.17
CA ASN A 30 0.67 -5.62 9.05
C ASN A 30 0.17 -4.51 8.11
N MET A 31 0.38 -3.25 8.51
CA MET A 31 0.06 -2.06 7.73
C MET A 31 0.98 -0.90 8.11
N PHE A 32 1.25 -0.02 7.16
CA PHE A 32 1.95 1.25 7.37
C PHE A 32 1.00 2.39 7.74
N GLY A 33 -0.27 2.31 7.32
CA GLY A 33 -1.31 3.32 7.53
C GLY A 33 -1.32 4.38 6.43
N VAL A 34 -1.31 3.96 5.16
CA VAL A 34 -1.23 4.87 4.02
C VAL A 34 -2.61 5.38 3.64
N SER A 35 -2.74 6.68 3.44
CA SER A 35 -4.02 7.26 3.00
C SER A 35 -4.35 6.85 1.56
N VAL A 36 -5.65 6.73 1.24
CA VAL A 36 -6.10 6.46 -0.13
C VAL A 36 -5.63 7.53 -1.12
N ALA A 37 -5.45 8.78 -0.67
CA ALA A 37 -4.90 9.84 -1.50
C ALA A 37 -3.44 9.55 -1.92
N ASN A 38 -2.60 9.12 -0.98
CA ASN A 38 -1.21 8.73 -1.26
C ASN A 38 -1.16 7.48 -2.16
N LEU A 39 -2.03 6.49 -1.93
CA LEU A 39 -2.15 5.33 -2.82
C LEU A 39 -2.51 5.73 -4.26
N LYS A 40 -3.40 6.73 -4.44
CA LYS A 40 -3.72 7.26 -5.78
C LYS A 40 -2.52 7.97 -6.44
N THR A 41 -1.64 8.61 -5.66
CA THR A 41 -0.40 9.19 -6.18
C THR A 41 0.52 8.10 -6.72
N LEU A 42 0.76 7.04 -5.94
CA LEU A 42 1.57 5.89 -6.37
C LEU A 42 0.94 5.20 -7.59
N LYS A 43 -0.38 4.98 -7.60
CA LYS A 43 -1.10 4.45 -8.77
C LYS A 43 -0.83 5.28 -10.03
N LYS A 44 -0.86 6.61 -9.96
CA LYS A 44 -0.61 7.46 -11.14
C LYS A 44 0.82 7.32 -11.68
N GLN A 45 1.79 7.11 -10.79
CA GLN A 45 3.19 6.91 -11.16
C GLN A 45 3.43 5.52 -11.76
N ILE A 46 2.88 4.48 -11.13
CA ILE A 46 3.05 3.07 -11.53
C ILE A 46 2.17 2.70 -12.73
N LYS A 47 0.95 3.23 -12.78
CA LYS A 47 -0.13 2.84 -13.71
C LYS A 47 -0.57 1.40 -13.51
N LYS A 48 -0.70 0.61 -14.58
CA LYS A 48 -1.05 -0.81 -14.53
C LYS A 48 0.23 -1.62 -14.65
N ASP A 49 0.50 -2.47 -13.65
CA ASP A 49 1.64 -3.37 -13.57
C ASP A 49 1.23 -4.62 -12.80
N HIS A 50 0.90 -5.67 -13.54
CA HIS A 50 0.37 -6.92 -12.98
C HIS A 50 1.43 -7.67 -12.16
N THR A 51 2.70 -7.65 -12.60
CA THR A 51 3.79 -8.33 -11.92
C THR A 51 4.02 -7.70 -10.55
N LEU A 52 4.09 -6.36 -10.50
CA LEU A 52 4.22 -5.64 -9.24
C LEU A 52 2.99 -5.85 -8.34
N ALA A 53 1.78 -5.87 -8.90
CA ALA A 53 0.57 -6.15 -8.14
C ALA A 53 0.63 -7.50 -7.39
N LEU A 54 1.11 -8.57 -8.06
CA LEU A 54 1.26 -9.89 -7.45
C LEU A 54 2.31 -9.88 -6.31
N GLN A 55 3.42 -9.18 -6.49
CA GLN A 55 4.44 -9.03 -5.45
C GLN A 55 3.91 -8.27 -4.24
N LEU A 56 3.24 -7.14 -4.46
CA LEU A 56 2.60 -6.34 -3.41
C LEU A 56 1.51 -7.13 -2.67
N TRP A 57 0.71 -7.91 -3.39
CA TRP A 57 -0.33 -8.75 -2.80
C TRP A 57 0.26 -9.81 -1.85
N SER A 58 1.36 -10.43 -2.29
CA SER A 58 2.06 -11.48 -1.54
C SER A 58 2.72 -10.97 -0.26
N SER A 59 3.02 -9.66 -0.16
CA SER A 59 3.65 -9.05 1.03
C SER A 59 2.83 -9.17 2.32
N GLY A 60 1.52 -9.41 2.22
CA GLY A 60 0.65 -9.44 3.41
C GLY A 60 0.28 -8.06 3.97
N ASN A 61 0.98 -7.00 3.57
CA ASN A 61 0.76 -5.66 4.09
C ASN A 61 -0.52 -5.07 3.50
N HIS A 62 -1.39 -4.51 4.35
CA HIS A 62 -2.70 -4.01 3.94
C HIS A 62 -2.59 -2.91 2.86
N ASP A 63 -1.69 -1.94 3.05
CA ASP A 63 -1.55 -0.81 2.13
C ASP A 63 -0.98 -1.26 0.78
N ALA A 64 -0.03 -2.20 0.80
CA ALA A 64 0.52 -2.82 -0.40
C ALA A 64 -0.55 -3.62 -1.16
N ARG A 65 -1.35 -4.43 -0.46
CA ARG A 65 -2.48 -5.16 -1.04
C ARG A 65 -3.54 -4.24 -1.62
N TYR A 66 -3.83 -3.11 -0.97
CA TYR A 66 -4.72 -2.10 -1.52
C TYR A 66 -4.14 -1.59 -2.84
N LEU A 67 -2.90 -1.10 -2.84
CA LEU A 67 -2.25 -0.61 -4.06
C LEU A 67 -2.25 -1.66 -5.18
N ALA A 68 -2.00 -2.94 -4.86
CA ALA A 68 -2.05 -4.05 -5.81
C ALA A 68 -3.40 -4.10 -6.56
N THR A 69 -4.53 -4.00 -5.85
CA THR A 69 -5.86 -3.99 -6.50
C THR A 69 -6.08 -2.80 -7.44
N MET A 70 -5.33 -1.71 -7.24
CA MET A 70 -5.45 -0.49 -8.05
C MET A 70 -4.60 -0.51 -9.32
N ILE A 71 -3.55 -1.34 -9.35
CA ILE A 71 -2.55 -1.43 -10.43
C ILE A 71 -2.55 -2.78 -11.15
N ALA A 72 -3.30 -3.79 -10.68
CA ALA A 72 -3.41 -5.11 -11.29
C ALA A 72 -3.91 -5.10 -12.74
#